data_AF-A0A645J9R0-F1
#
_entry.id   AF-A0A645J9R0-F1
#
_cell.length_a   1.000
_cell.length_b   1.000
_cell.length_c   1.000
_cell.angle_alpha   90.00
_cell.angle_beta   90.00
_cell.angle_gamma   90.00
#
_symmetry.space_group_name_H-M   'P 1'
#
loop_
_entity.id
_entity.type
_entity.pdbx_description
1 polymer ?
#
loop_
_entity_poly.entity_id
_entity_poly.type
_entity_poly.pdbx_seq_one_letter_code
_entity_poly.pdbx_strand_id
1 'polypeptide(L)' 'MAGELPDSPFTGTSLFVSPIGAILNMAGVEEETILYQDIDIDLIHKERKENTVLIDRHPEDYRILSEL' A
#
# COMPACT_ATOMS: atom_id res chain seq x y z
N MET A 1 -19.01 -7.15 -2.88
CA MET A 1 -18.84 -7.63 -4.26
C MET A 1 -17.68 -6.92 -4.93
N ALA A 2 -16.60 -7.65 -5.25
CA ALA A 2 -15.75 -7.25 -6.37
C ALA A 2 -16.63 -7.29 -7.63
N GLY A 3 -16.54 -6.30 -8.51
CA GLY A 3 -17.36 -6.30 -9.71
C GLY A 3 -17.05 -7.50 -10.61
N GLU A 4 -17.92 -7.76 -11.58
CA GLU A 4 -17.70 -8.78 -12.59
C GLU A 4 -17.94 -8.18 -13.98
N LEU A 5 -16.99 -8.33 -14.89
CA LEU A 5 -17.27 -8.30 -16.33
C LEU A 5 -17.33 -9.75 -16.85
N PRO A 6 -18.09 -10.02 -17.94
CA PRO A 6 -18.30 -11.37 -18.45
C PRO A 6 -17.04 -12.22 -18.63
N ASP A 7 -15.89 -11.59 -18.91
CA ASP A 7 -14.60 -12.24 -19.12
C ASP A 7 -13.48 -11.71 -18.20
N SER A 8 -13.81 -10.93 -17.17
CA SER A 8 -12.80 -10.33 -16.28
C SER A 8 -13.34 -10.18 -14.85
N PRO A 9 -13.06 -11.14 -13.95
CA PRO A 9 -13.37 -10.97 -12.55
C PRO A 9 -12.48 -9.87 -11.96
N PHE A 10 -13.08 -8.87 -11.32
CA PHE A 10 -12.30 -7.91 -10.56
C PHE A 10 -11.90 -8.53 -9.22
N THR A 11 -10.74 -8.14 -8.71
CA THR A 11 -10.35 -8.48 -7.33
C THR A 11 -10.81 -7.33 -6.43
N GLY A 12 -11.52 -7.66 -5.36
CA GLY A 12 -11.98 -6.71 -4.35
C GLY A 12 -10.84 -6.38 -3.38
N THR A 13 -11.09 -6.58 -2.09
CA THR A 13 -10.01 -6.54 -1.07
C THR A 13 -9.36 -5.15 -0.94
N SER A 14 -10.16 -4.08 -1.04
CA SER A 14 -9.69 -2.75 -0.65
C SER A 14 -9.14 -2.79 0.78
N LEU A 15 -8.02 -2.15 1.05
CA LEU A 15 -7.37 -2.21 2.35
C LEU A 15 -6.65 -0.92 2.74
N PHE A 16 -6.48 -0.75 4.05
CA PHE A 16 -5.60 0.23 4.67
C PHE A 16 -4.35 -0.48 5.17
N VAL A 17 -3.18 0.05 4.81
CA VAL A 17 -1.87 -0.47 5.23
C VAL A 17 -1.09 0.64 5.93
N SER A 18 -0.45 0.30 7.05
CA SER A 18 0.40 1.23 7.79
C SER A 18 1.72 1.49 7.04
N PRO A 19 2.46 2.55 7.41
CA PRO A 19 3.77 2.84 6.83
C PRO A 19 4.82 1.72 6.98
N ILE A 20 4.62 0.79 7.92
CA ILE A 20 5.49 -0.38 8.14
C ILE A 20 4.99 -1.65 7.44
N GLY A 21 3.94 -1.54 6.60
CA GLY A 21 3.38 -2.66 5.86
C GLY A 21 2.35 -3.49 6.61
N ALA A 22 1.90 -3.07 7.81
CA ALA A 22 0.88 -3.80 8.55
C ALA A 22 -0.52 -3.52 7.97
N ILE A 23 -1.32 -4.55 7.73
CA ILE A 23 -2.72 -4.39 7.31
C ILE A 23 -3.53 -3.90 8.52
N LEU A 24 -4.11 -2.70 8.40
CA LEU A 24 -4.90 -2.05 9.44
C LEU A 24 -6.37 -2.43 9.33
N ASN A 25 -6.89 -2.49 8.10
CA ASN A 25 -8.25 -2.87 7.81
C ASN A 25 -8.35 -3.36 6.35
N MET A 26 -9.28 -4.24 6.05
CA MET A 26 -9.44 -4.86 4.73
C MET A 26 -10.89 -5.27 4.49
N ALA A 27 -11.41 -4.94 3.32
CA ALA A 27 -12.75 -5.35 2.91
C ALA A 27 -12.76 -6.83 2.52
N GLY A 28 -13.87 -7.50 2.83
CA GLY A 28 -14.20 -8.79 2.24
C GLY A 28 -14.60 -8.65 0.77
N VAL A 29 -14.84 -9.78 0.11
CA VAL A 29 -15.24 -9.82 -1.31
C VAL A 29 -16.74 -10.02 -1.51
N GLU A 30 -17.42 -10.60 -0.52
CA GLU A 30 -18.82 -11.04 -0.61
C GLU A 30 -19.80 -9.86 -0.59
N GLU A 31 -19.61 -8.90 0.32
CA GLU A 31 -20.59 -7.83 0.57
C GLU A 31 -20.11 -6.44 0.09
N GLU A 32 -21.05 -5.54 -0.16
CA GLU A 32 -20.74 -4.12 -0.38
C GLU A 32 -20.29 -3.51 0.95
N THR A 33 -19.12 -2.88 0.98
CA THR A 33 -18.46 -2.46 2.22
C THR A 33 -17.90 -1.05 2.08
N ILE A 34 -18.14 -0.21 3.10
CA ILE A 34 -17.39 1.03 3.31
C ILE A 34 -16.42 0.79 4.45
N LEU A 35 -15.12 0.98 4.20
CA LEU A 35 -14.08 0.89 5.22
C LEU A 35 -13.81 2.26 5.83
N TYR A 36 -13.78 2.30 7.16
CA TYR A 36 -13.31 3.45 7.93
C TYR A 36 -12.05 3.06 8.68
N GLN A 37 -11.08 3.98 8.74
CA GLN A 37 -9.82 3.78 9.45
C GLN A 37 -9.29 5.12 9.93
N ASP A 38 -8.99 5.21 11.23
CA ASP A 38 -8.22 6.32 11.76
C ASP A 38 -6.74 6.15 11.40
N ILE A 39 -6.12 7.21 10.88
CA ILE A 39 -4.73 7.18 10.45
C ILE A 39 -3.89 8.04 11.39
N ASP A 40 -2.91 7.39 12.04
CA ASP A 40 -1.84 8.09 12.74
C ASP A 40 -0.78 8.56 11.72
N ILE A 41 -0.77 9.87 11.47
CA ILE A 41 0.15 10.50 10.53
C ILE A 41 1.56 10.65 11.12
N ASP A 42 1.68 10.73 12.45
CA ASP A 42 2.97 10.90 13.12
C ASP A 42 3.86 9.67 12.98
N LEU A 43 3.25 8.50 12.78
CA LEU A 43 3.96 7.26 12.50
C LEU A 43 4.87 7.37 11.26
N ILE A 44 4.47 8.11 10.22
CA ILE A 44 5.31 8.30 9.02
C ILE A 44 6.61 9.01 9.38
N HIS A 45 6.53 10.06 10.22
CA HIS A 45 7.70 10.82 10.62
C HIS A 45 8.65 9.95 11.46
N LYS A 46 8.09 9.19 12.40
CA LYS A 46 8.85 8.24 13.22
C LYS A 46 9.61 7.23 12.36
N GLU A 47 8.91 6.51 11.49
CA GLU A 47 9.52 5.46 10.67
C GLU A 47 10.56 6.03 9.72
N ARG A 48 10.32 7.19 9.08
CA ARG A 48 11.29 7.80 8.16
C ARG A 48 12.52 8.39 8.85
N LYS A 49 12.43 8.73 10.13
CA LYS A 49 13.59 9.21 10.90
C LYS A 49 14.58 8.09 11.17
N GLU A 50 14.09 6.87 11.37
CA GLU A 50 14.90 5.70 11.74
C GLU A 50 15.22 4.79 10.54
N ASN A 51 14.47 4.89 9.44
CA ASN A 51 14.66 4.05 8.27
C ASN A 51 15.91 4.44 7.48
N THR A 52 16.99 3.69 7.68
CA THR A 52 18.28 3.91 7.01
C THR A 52 18.25 3.61 5.52
N VAL A 53 17.25 2.86 5.02
CA VAL A 53 17.16 2.53 3.59
C VAL A 53 17.18 3.78 2.72
N LEU A 54 16.61 4.90 3.18
CA LEU A 54 16.66 6.16 2.42
C LEU A 54 18.08 6.75 2.31
N ILE A 55 18.92 6.50 3.32
CA ILE A 55 20.32 6.96 3.40
C ILE A 55 21.24 5.99 2.64
N ASP A 56 20.97 4.69 2.76
CA ASP A 56 21.81 3.61 2.23
C ASP A 56 21.60 3.37 0.71
N ARG A 57 20.73 4.16 0.07
CA ARG A 57 20.49 4.03 -1.37
C ARG A 57 21.69 4.52 -2.18
N HIS A 58 21.97 3.79 -3.26
CA HIS A 58 22.95 4.12 -4.30
C HIS A 58 22.23 4.35 -5.64
N PRO A 59 21.64 5.54 -5.88
CA PRO A 59 20.84 5.81 -7.07
C PRO A 59 21.57 5.52 -8.40
N GLU A 60 22.89 5.65 -8.41
CA GLU A 60 23.76 5.35 -9.55
C GLU A 60 23.64 3.91 -10.06
N ASP A 61 23.38 2.95 -9.18
CA ASP A 61 23.24 1.52 -9.54
C ASP A 61 21.90 1.22 -10.23
N TYR A 62 20.92 2.12 -10.12
CA TYR A 62 19.55 1.90 -10.60
C TYR A 62 19.29 2.51 -11.98
N ARG A 63 20.34 2.93 -12.69
CA ARG A 63 20.20 3.66 -13.97
C ARG A 63 19.29 2.95 -14.96
N ILE A 64 19.40 1.61 -15.05
CA ILE A 64 18.59 0.75 -15.92
C ILE A 64 17.08 0.85 -15.66
N LEU A 65 16.65 1.22 -14.45
CA LEU A 65 15.23 1.40 -14.12
C LEU A 65 14.65 2.72 -14.67
N SER A 66 15.52 3.64 -15.11
CA SER A 66 15.16 4.97 -15.58
C SER A 66 15.43 5.22 -17.07
N GLU A 67 16.03 4.25 -17.76
CA GLU A 67 16.28 4.31 -19.20
C GLU A 67 15.02 3.82 -19.94
N LEU A 68 14.53 4.66 -20.87
CA LEU A 68 13.35 4.40 -21.72
C LEU A 68 13.76 3.75 -23.05
#